data_AF-A0A2Z3HJ60-F1
#
_entry.id   AF-A0A2Z3HJ60-F1
#
_cell.length_a   1.000
_cell.length_b   1.000
_cell.length_c   1.000
_cell.angle_alpha   90.00
_cell.angle_beta   90.00
_cell.angle_gamma   90.00
#
_symmetry.space_group_name_H-M   'P 1'
#
loop_
_entity.id
_entity.type
_entity.pdbx_description
1 polymer ?
#
loop_
_entity_poly.entity_id
_entity_poly.type
_entity_poly.pdbx_seq_one_letter_code
_entity_poly.pdbx_strand_id
1 'polypeptide(L)'
;MLPPAADRPKLRATLDQLSIAVEELLLGGLTTASDATRQTLAGAMQEAARMRLLRLGGTLRVATDELGRFTRQEKTFSRRRFTFFLNRAWLLSRGMIHALDASDEKEYDRLTWAPPSQPLPAVEVVNLGVVKKVAENAFAMFEFRLRAVADAGPIKAGQKVSWSTVFPLKKDQDIPPEGFLHLPQKQKFSPFLFLERTSLNVTNAAVSGDEVGGWKLSLTDQSTVTVGKPFAQWDRYLQWSAPAAAERLAKHAAGPLDLDTELQEEVVIRDYDIGKPGDGDEPGQTVYELTAGRLKLHAVVGANPEGKALRAAFEEVRKAKVPNPPLFGVMHYERCRLVLQPLTTFAGGPDYITISKENVNKAALLKAMNFTS
;
A
#
# COMPACT_ATOMS: atom_id res chain seq x y z
N MET A 1 18.55 14.12 -4.03
CA MET A 1 19.32 14.02 -5.26
C MET A 1 18.50 14.39 -6.49
N LEU A 2 18.85 15.55 -7.06
CA LEU A 2 18.45 15.90 -8.42
C LEU A 2 18.94 14.83 -9.40
N PRO A 3 18.21 14.58 -10.51
CA PRO A 3 18.69 13.69 -11.55
C PRO A 3 19.99 14.23 -12.17
N PRO A 4 20.79 13.34 -12.79
CA PRO A 4 22.02 13.73 -13.48
C PRO A 4 21.76 14.89 -14.44
N ALA A 5 22.70 15.84 -14.53
CA ALA A 5 22.51 17.07 -15.31
C ALA A 5 22.10 16.80 -16.77
N ALA A 6 22.61 15.72 -17.37
CA ALA A 6 22.27 15.29 -18.73
C ALA A 6 20.78 14.87 -18.90
N ASP A 7 20.14 14.37 -17.84
CA ASP A 7 18.75 13.89 -17.89
C ASP A 7 17.74 15.02 -17.60
N ARG A 8 18.18 16.12 -16.98
CA ARG A 8 17.30 17.22 -16.54
C ARG A 8 16.49 17.86 -17.69
N PRO A 9 17.06 18.16 -18.88
CA PRO A 9 16.28 18.78 -19.96
C PRO A 9 15.16 17.87 -20.47
N LYS A 10 15.45 16.57 -20.62
CA LYS A 10 14.45 15.59 -21.05
C LYS A 10 13.34 15.46 -20.01
N LEU A 11 13.70 15.33 -18.73
CA LEU A 11 12.73 15.26 -17.65
C LEU A 11 11.84 16.50 -17.62
N ARG A 12 12.44 17.70 -17.71
CA ARG A 12 11.70 18.96 -17.73
C ARG A 12 10.66 19.00 -18.85
N ALA A 13 11.05 18.62 -20.07
CA ALA A 13 10.14 18.58 -21.21
C ALA A 13 8.97 17.60 -20.99
N THR A 14 9.25 16.41 -20.43
CA THR A 14 8.21 15.43 -20.10
C THR A 14 7.24 15.96 -19.04
N LEU A 15 7.74 16.60 -17.99
CA LEU A 15 6.90 17.17 -16.93
C LEU A 15 6.03 18.30 -17.48
N ASP A 16 6.55 19.13 -18.38
CA ASP A 16 5.82 20.26 -18.97
C ASP A 16 4.68 19.78 -19.86
N GLN A 17 4.95 18.80 -20.75
CA GLN A 17 3.93 18.14 -21.56
C GLN A 17 2.83 17.51 -20.70
N LEU A 18 3.21 16.87 -19.59
CA LEU A 18 2.25 16.31 -18.65
C LEU A 18 1.41 17.40 -17.97
N SER A 19 2.03 18.50 -17.51
CA SER A 19 1.30 19.61 -16.89
C SER A 19 0.24 20.16 -17.84
N ILE A 20 0.58 20.38 -19.11
CA ILE A 20 -0.35 20.86 -20.14
C ILE A 20 -1.52 19.89 -20.32
N ALA A 21 -1.24 18.60 -20.51
CA ALA A 21 -2.29 17.59 -20.68
C ALA A 21 -3.24 17.50 -19.47
N VAL A 22 -2.70 17.68 -18.26
CA VAL A 22 -3.49 17.72 -17.03
C VAL A 22 -4.32 19.01 -16.93
N GLU A 23 -3.77 20.17 -17.31
CA GLU A 23 -4.47 21.45 -17.35
C GLU A 23 -5.65 21.41 -18.33
N GLU A 24 -5.47 20.83 -19.52
CA GLU A 24 -6.54 20.66 -20.51
C GLU A 24 -7.71 19.82 -19.95
N LEU A 25 -7.40 18.76 -19.19
CA LEU A 25 -8.41 17.95 -18.50
C LEU A 25 -9.10 18.71 -17.36
N LEU A 26 -8.36 19.53 -16.61
CA LEU A 26 -8.91 20.32 -15.50
C LEU A 26 -9.83 21.45 -16.02
N LEU A 27 -9.44 22.11 -17.11
CA LEU A 27 -10.20 23.21 -17.73
C LEU A 27 -11.39 22.70 -18.55
N GLY A 28 -11.18 21.68 -19.38
CA GLY A 28 -12.24 21.07 -20.19
C GLY A 28 -13.21 20.21 -19.38
N GLY A 29 -12.75 19.66 -18.25
CA GLY A 29 -13.52 18.73 -17.45
C GLY A 29 -13.71 17.37 -18.14
N LEU A 30 -14.71 16.61 -17.71
CA LEU A 30 -14.96 15.25 -18.24
C LEU A 30 -15.44 15.22 -19.70
N THR A 31 -15.68 16.36 -20.35
CA THR A 31 -16.01 16.43 -21.78
C THR A 31 -14.78 16.22 -22.67
N THR A 32 -13.58 16.47 -22.16
CA THR A 32 -12.30 16.20 -22.83
C THR A 32 -11.73 14.82 -22.48
N ALA A 33 -12.44 14.06 -21.63
CA ALA A 33 -12.09 12.69 -21.30
C ALA A 33 -12.28 11.78 -22.52
N SER A 34 -11.16 11.33 -23.08
CA SER A 34 -11.14 10.42 -24.23
C SER A 34 -10.09 9.34 -24.05
N ASP A 35 -10.14 8.30 -24.89
CA ASP A 35 -9.06 7.31 -24.94
C ASP A 35 -7.73 7.94 -25.38
N ALA A 36 -7.75 8.98 -26.22
CA ALA A 36 -6.54 9.72 -26.59
C ALA A 36 -5.89 10.39 -25.37
N THR A 37 -6.69 11.09 -24.56
CA THR A 37 -6.21 11.73 -23.33
C THR A 37 -5.70 10.70 -22.32
N ARG A 38 -6.35 9.53 -22.25
CA ARG A 38 -5.90 8.40 -21.45
C ARG A 38 -4.53 7.87 -21.90
N GLN A 39 -4.29 7.77 -23.21
CA GLN A 39 -3.00 7.36 -23.76
C GLN A 39 -1.89 8.37 -23.44
N THR A 40 -2.18 9.67 -23.52
CA THR A 40 -1.22 10.72 -23.12
C THR A 40 -0.78 10.57 -21.66
N LEU A 41 -1.74 10.40 -20.73
CA LEU A 41 -1.42 10.15 -19.32
C LEU A 41 -0.66 8.84 -19.10
N ALA A 42 -1.01 7.78 -19.84
CA ALA A 42 -0.32 6.49 -19.78
C ALA A 42 1.13 6.58 -20.27
N GLY A 43 1.39 7.32 -21.36
CA GLY A 43 2.74 7.59 -21.85
C GLY A 43 3.58 8.38 -20.85
N ALA A 44 3.01 9.43 -20.25
CA ALA A 44 3.67 10.19 -19.20
C ALA A 44 3.99 9.33 -17.96
N MET A 45 3.09 8.41 -17.59
CA MET A 45 3.31 7.44 -16.51
C MET A 45 4.50 6.51 -16.82
N GLN A 46 4.61 6.02 -18.05
CA GLN A 46 5.73 5.17 -18.47
C GLN A 46 7.07 5.90 -18.40
N GLU A 47 7.12 7.16 -18.85
CA GLU A 47 8.34 7.97 -18.75
C GLU A 47 8.68 8.31 -17.29
N ALA A 48 7.69 8.64 -16.45
CA ALA A 48 7.89 8.86 -15.02
C ALA A 48 8.49 7.62 -14.34
N ALA A 49 8.01 6.41 -14.69
CA ALA A 49 8.57 5.16 -14.19
C ALA A 49 10.02 4.95 -14.67
N ARG A 50 10.33 5.23 -15.94
CA ARG A 50 11.69 5.14 -16.50
C ARG A 50 12.67 6.07 -15.77
N MET A 51 12.19 7.24 -15.35
CA MET A 51 12.95 8.23 -14.57
C MET A 51 12.86 8.02 -13.05
N ARG A 52 12.27 6.91 -12.59
CA ARG A 52 12.12 6.53 -11.17
C ARG A 52 11.32 7.53 -10.33
N LEU A 53 10.42 8.29 -10.94
CA LEU A 53 9.50 9.22 -10.27
C LEU A 53 8.29 8.46 -9.71
N LEU A 54 8.53 7.61 -8.70
CA LEU A 54 7.53 6.67 -8.19
C LEU A 54 6.25 7.37 -7.67
N ARG A 55 6.39 8.51 -6.96
CA ARG A 55 5.24 9.28 -6.45
C ARG A 55 4.37 9.84 -7.57
N LEU A 56 5.00 10.36 -8.64
CA LEU A 56 4.28 10.83 -9.83
C LEU A 56 3.65 9.66 -10.60
N GLY A 57 4.40 8.59 -10.85
CA GLY A 57 3.89 7.41 -11.54
C GLY A 57 2.68 6.79 -10.84
N GLY A 58 2.73 6.67 -9.51
CA GLY A 58 1.59 6.21 -8.71
C GLY A 58 0.37 7.13 -8.78
N THR A 59 0.59 8.45 -8.84
CA THR A 59 -0.47 9.46 -8.99
C THR A 59 -1.14 9.36 -10.36
N LEU A 60 -0.34 9.29 -11.42
CA LEU A 60 -0.81 9.16 -12.80
C LEU A 60 -1.59 7.87 -13.01
N ARG A 61 -1.11 6.76 -12.44
CA ARG A 61 -1.81 5.47 -12.52
C ARG A 61 -3.26 5.58 -12.04
N VAL A 62 -3.50 6.17 -10.86
CA VAL A 62 -4.86 6.31 -10.33
C VAL A 62 -5.70 7.26 -11.20
N ALA A 63 -5.13 8.35 -11.70
CA ALA A 63 -5.83 9.27 -12.60
C ALA A 63 -6.22 8.58 -13.92
N THR A 64 -5.32 7.81 -14.52
CA THR A 64 -5.55 7.01 -15.74
C THR A 64 -6.58 5.90 -15.51
N ASP A 65 -6.55 5.23 -14.35
CA ASP A 65 -7.51 4.19 -13.98
C ASP A 65 -8.93 4.80 -13.86
N GLU A 66 -9.09 5.92 -13.14
CA GLU A 66 -10.38 6.60 -13.02
C GLU A 66 -10.89 7.15 -14.34
N LEU A 67 -10.01 7.73 -15.16
CA LEU A 67 -10.37 8.19 -16.50
C LEU A 67 -10.92 7.02 -17.34
N GLY A 68 -10.26 5.86 -17.26
CA GLY A 68 -10.73 4.63 -17.93
C GLY A 68 -12.08 4.13 -17.39
N ARG A 69 -12.33 4.23 -16.07
CA ARG A 69 -13.63 3.89 -15.48
C ARG A 69 -14.73 4.82 -15.99
N PHE A 70 -14.43 6.10 -16.09
CA PHE A 70 -15.35 7.09 -16.63
C PHE A 70 -15.70 6.82 -18.10
N THR A 71 -14.68 6.61 -18.96
CA THR A 71 -14.93 6.37 -20.40
C THR A 71 -15.70 5.09 -20.66
N ARG A 72 -15.56 4.07 -19.79
CA ARG A 72 -16.33 2.82 -19.83
C ARG A 72 -17.65 2.85 -19.05
N GLN A 73 -18.03 3.98 -18.46
CA GLN A 73 -19.25 4.14 -17.65
C GLN A 73 -19.36 3.12 -16.49
N GLU A 74 -18.23 2.79 -15.87
CA GLU A 74 -18.21 1.86 -14.73
C GLU A 74 -18.83 2.51 -13.48
N LYS A 75 -19.68 1.76 -12.76
CA LYS A 75 -20.33 2.21 -11.51
C LYS A 75 -19.34 2.57 -10.39
N THR A 76 -18.11 2.10 -10.50
CA THR A 76 -17.03 2.28 -9.51
C THR A 76 -16.22 3.56 -9.74
N PHE A 77 -16.53 4.33 -10.80
CA PHE A 77 -15.92 5.65 -11.04
C PHE A 77 -16.19 6.59 -9.86
N SER A 78 -15.13 7.25 -9.37
CA SER A 78 -15.21 8.24 -8.30
C SER A 78 -14.67 9.58 -8.79
N ARG A 79 -15.58 10.54 -8.99
CA ARG A 79 -15.23 11.92 -9.38
C ARG A 79 -14.25 12.55 -8.40
N ARG A 80 -14.47 12.35 -7.09
CA ARG A 80 -13.60 12.88 -6.03
C ARG A 80 -12.18 12.35 -6.17
N ARG A 81 -12.03 11.03 -6.38
CA ARG A 81 -10.74 10.38 -6.57
C ARG A 81 -10.05 10.89 -7.84
N PHE A 82 -10.78 10.95 -8.96
CA PHE A 82 -10.23 11.45 -10.22
C PHE A 82 -9.70 12.87 -10.09
N THR A 83 -10.53 13.80 -9.57
CA THR A 83 -10.14 15.20 -9.39
C THR A 83 -8.94 15.35 -8.46
N PHE A 84 -8.89 14.61 -7.35
CA PHE A 84 -7.76 14.66 -6.42
C PHE A 84 -6.45 14.24 -7.08
N PHE A 85 -6.41 13.07 -7.72
CA PHE A 85 -5.18 12.56 -8.33
C PHE A 85 -4.75 13.36 -9.56
N LEU A 86 -5.71 13.96 -10.29
CA LEU A 86 -5.41 14.86 -11.40
C LEU A 86 -4.74 16.17 -10.91
N ASN A 87 -5.31 16.82 -9.89
CA ASN A 87 -4.69 18.02 -9.28
C ASN A 87 -3.32 17.70 -8.66
N ARG A 88 -3.18 16.54 -8.02
CA ARG A 88 -1.90 16.10 -7.47
C ARG A 88 -0.85 15.87 -8.56
N ALA A 89 -1.22 15.30 -9.71
CA ALA A 89 -0.31 15.12 -10.84
C ALA A 89 0.18 16.48 -11.38
N TRP A 90 -0.72 17.46 -11.45
CA TRP A 90 -0.38 18.83 -11.83
C TRP A 90 0.64 19.45 -10.86
N LEU A 91 0.34 19.44 -9.55
CA LEU A 91 1.23 20.03 -8.55
C LEU A 91 2.61 19.34 -8.51
N LEU A 92 2.64 18.01 -8.60
CA LEU A 92 3.90 17.25 -8.63
C LEU A 92 4.72 17.61 -9.87
N SER A 93 4.10 17.67 -11.05
CA SER A 93 4.81 18.03 -12.28
C SER A 93 5.35 19.45 -12.26
N ARG A 94 4.52 20.45 -11.92
CA ARG A 94 4.93 21.85 -11.82
C ARG A 94 5.96 22.09 -10.72
N GLY A 95 5.78 21.47 -9.55
CA GLY A 95 6.73 21.56 -8.44
C GLY A 95 8.10 20.98 -8.81
N MET A 96 8.13 19.83 -9.50
CA MET A 96 9.39 19.24 -9.93
C MET A 96 10.08 20.08 -11.01
N ILE A 97 9.33 20.68 -11.94
CA ILE A 97 9.89 21.66 -12.90
C ILE A 97 10.54 22.82 -12.16
N HIS A 98 9.83 23.42 -11.20
CA HIS A 98 10.35 24.53 -10.40
C HIS A 98 11.63 24.14 -9.64
N ALA A 99 11.64 22.98 -8.99
CA ALA A 99 12.82 22.48 -8.28
C ALA A 99 14.01 22.22 -9.21
N LEU A 100 13.77 21.70 -10.43
CA LEU A 100 14.81 21.52 -11.43
C LEU A 100 15.39 22.86 -11.92
N ASP A 101 14.52 23.83 -12.21
CA ASP A 101 14.91 25.15 -12.72
C ASP A 101 15.68 25.95 -11.64
N ALA A 102 15.27 25.85 -10.38
CA ALA A 102 15.94 26.48 -9.25
C ALA A 102 17.18 25.70 -8.74
N SER A 103 17.43 24.49 -9.26
CA SER A 103 18.41 23.55 -8.70
C SER A 103 18.20 23.28 -7.19
N ASP A 104 16.94 23.27 -6.75
CA ASP A 104 16.56 22.99 -5.36
C ASP A 104 16.42 21.48 -5.14
N GLU A 105 17.51 20.87 -4.69
CA GLU A 105 17.56 19.43 -4.42
C GLU A 105 16.64 19.00 -3.28
N LYS A 106 16.47 19.84 -2.25
CA LYS A 106 15.65 19.50 -1.09
C LYS A 106 14.18 19.44 -1.48
N GLU A 107 13.72 20.42 -2.24
CA GLU A 107 12.35 20.44 -2.75
C GLU A 107 12.11 19.28 -3.71
N TYR A 108 13.06 18.98 -4.60
CA TYR A 108 12.94 17.84 -5.51
C TYR A 108 12.84 16.50 -4.76
N ASP A 109 13.63 16.30 -3.70
CA ASP A 109 13.57 15.09 -2.87
C ASP A 109 12.25 14.96 -2.11
N ARG A 110 11.75 16.08 -1.57
CA ARG A 110 10.45 16.15 -0.91
C ARG A 110 9.31 15.77 -1.87
N LEU A 111 9.37 16.28 -3.10
CA LEU A 111 8.36 16.02 -4.14
C LEU A 111 8.41 14.58 -4.65
N THR A 112 9.59 14.00 -4.81
CA THR A 112 9.75 12.61 -5.28
C THR A 112 9.47 11.58 -4.18
N TRP A 113 9.58 11.98 -2.91
CA TRP A 113 9.46 11.10 -1.73
C TRP A 113 10.23 9.80 -1.95
N ALA A 114 11.51 9.92 -2.29
CA ALA A 114 12.39 8.79 -2.51
C ALA A 114 13.50 8.81 -1.45
N PRO A 115 13.25 8.27 -0.23
CA PRO A 115 14.33 8.09 0.73
C PRO A 115 15.45 7.31 0.07
N PRO A 116 16.72 7.69 0.27
CA PRO A 116 17.84 7.00 -0.34
C PRO A 116 17.81 5.52 0.05
N SER A 117 17.96 4.66 -0.95
CA SER A 117 18.07 3.23 -0.72
C SER A 117 19.50 2.91 -0.31
N GLN A 118 19.65 2.15 0.78
CA GLN A 118 20.94 1.70 1.29
C GLN A 118 20.96 0.17 1.42
N PRO A 119 22.11 -0.48 1.19
CA PRO A 119 22.26 -1.92 1.42
C PRO A 119 21.88 -2.30 2.85
N LEU A 120 21.18 -3.41 3.00
CA LEU A 120 20.81 -3.97 4.29
C LEU A 120 21.65 -5.22 4.57
N PRO A 121 22.33 -5.32 5.72
CA PRO A 121 22.88 -6.57 6.22
C PRO A 121 21.81 -7.66 6.33
N ALA A 122 22.21 -8.90 6.62
CA ALA A 122 21.23 -9.96 6.90
C ALA A 122 20.27 -9.50 8.01
N VAL A 123 18.96 -9.59 7.74
CA VAL A 123 17.92 -9.22 8.70
C VAL A 123 16.98 -10.40 8.91
N GLU A 124 16.64 -10.64 10.17
CA GLU A 124 15.57 -11.55 10.55
C GLU A 124 14.30 -10.75 10.80
N VAL A 125 13.20 -11.13 10.15
CA VAL A 125 11.91 -10.45 10.23
C VAL A 125 10.77 -11.39 10.56
N VAL A 126 9.73 -10.86 11.18
CA VAL A 126 8.44 -11.55 11.37
C VAL A 126 7.30 -10.68 10.86
N ASN A 127 6.22 -11.30 10.39
CA ASN A 127 5.07 -10.58 9.84
C ASN A 127 3.95 -10.39 10.87
N LEU A 128 3.49 -9.16 11.03
CA LEU A 128 2.39 -8.79 11.93
C LEU A 128 1.07 -8.60 11.20
N GLY A 129 1.10 -8.37 9.89
CA GLY A 129 -0.13 -8.12 9.15
C GLY A 129 0.10 -7.96 7.66
N VAL A 130 -0.97 -8.09 6.88
CA VAL A 130 -0.88 -8.00 5.41
C VAL A 130 -2.04 -7.18 4.86
N VAL A 131 -1.70 -6.12 4.13
CA VAL A 131 -2.66 -5.33 3.36
C VAL A 131 -2.85 -6.04 2.03
N LYS A 132 -4.10 -6.26 1.64
CA LYS A 132 -4.45 -6.78 0.32
C LYS A 132 -5.21 -5.69 -0.44
N LYS A 133 -4.80 -5.43 -1.67
CA LYS A 133 -5.51 -4.54 -2.60
C LYS A 133 -5.73 -5.26 -3.91
N VAL A 134 -6.97 -5.27 -4.39
CA VAL A 134 -7.33 -5.85 -5.68
C VAL A 134 -7.91 -4.75 -6.56
N ALA A 135 -7.33 -4.60 -7.74
CA ALA A 135 -7.89 -3.82 -8.82
C ALA A 135 -8.30 -4.82 -9.91
N GLU A 136 -9.61 -5.04 -10.06
CA GLU A 136 -10.17 -5.96 -11.04
C GLU A 136 -9.58 -5.70 -12.43
N ASN A 137 -9.22 -6.77 -13.14
CA ASN A 137 -8.59 -6.74 -14.46
C ASN A 137 -7.27 -5.94 -14.55
N ALA A 138 -6.63 -5.63 -13.42
CA ALA A 138 -5.38 -4.88 -13.39
C ALA A 138 -4.31 -5.56 -12.52
N PHE A 139 -4.50 -5.65 -11.21
CA PHE A 139 -3.51 -6.25 -10.31
C PHE A 139 -4.07 -6.69 -8.95
N ALA A 140 -3.35 -7.61 -8.31
CA ALA A 140 -3.42 -7.88 -6.87
C ALA A 140 -2.11 -7.45 -6.22
N MET A 141 -2.19 -6.67 -5.13
CA MET A 141 -1.04 -6.21 -4.36
C MET A 141 -1.17 -6.67 -2.92
N PHE A 142 -0.03 -7.10 -2.37
CA PHE A 142 0.12 -7.45 -0.97
C PHE A 142 1.24 -6.61 -0.36
N GLU A 143 0.97 -5.97 0.77
CA GLU A 143 1.99 -5.30 1.58
C GLU A 143 2.04 -5.95 2.96
N PHE A 144 3.19 -6.53 3.28
CA PHE A 144 3.48 -7.19 4.54
C PHE A 144 4.04 -6.19 5.53
N ARG A 145 3.50 -6.19 6.75
CA ARG A 145 3.90 -5.34 7.88
C ARG A 145 4.80 -6.15 8.78
N LEU A 146 6.09 -5.96 8.61
CA LEU A 146 7.14 -6.74 9.25
C LEU A 146 7.70 -6.04 10.49
N ARG A 147 8.37 -6.82 11.33
CA ARG A 147 9.21 -6.36 12.43
C ARG A 147 10.57 -7.00 12.37
N ALA A 148 11.62 -6.20 12.53
CA ALA A 148 12.96 -6.72 12.74
C ALA A 148 13.02 -7.47 14.08
N VAL A 149 13.58 -8.67 14.07
CA VAL A 149 13.73 -9.51 15.27
C VAL A 149 14.93 -9.06 16.11
N ALA A 150 15.97 -8.55 15.45
CA ALA A 150 17.21 -8.04 16.02
C ALA A 150 17.71 -6.82 15.20
N ASP A 151 18.75 -6.15 15.71
CA ASP A 151 19.42 -5.06 14.99
C ASP A 151 20.06 -5.55 13.68
N ALA A 152 19.85 -4.81 12.59
CA ALA A 152 20.45 -5.07 11.28
C ALA A 152 20.74 -3.75 10.56
N GLY A 153 22.00 -3.30 10.61
CA GLY A 153 22.43 -2.04 10.01
C GLY A 153 21.64 -0.84 10.57
N PRO A 154 20.89 -0.10 9.72
CA PRO A 154 20.08 1.05 10.15
C PRO A 154 18.80 0.66 10.88
N ILE A 155 18.40 -0.61 10.85
CA ILE A 155 17.15 -1.10 11.43
C ILE A 155 17.40 -1.64 12.83
N LYS A 156 16.70 -1.11 13.83
CA LYS A 156 16.74 -1.59 15.22
C LYS A 156 15.72 -2.68 15.49
N ALA A 157 16.00 -3.54 16.47
CA ALA A 157 15.09 -4.57 16.91
C ALA A 157 13.68 -3.98 17.19
N GLY A 158 12.66 -4.60 16.61
CA GLY A 158 11.26 -4.16 16.74
C GLY A 158 10.86 -2.97 15.89
N GLN A 159 11.77 -2.37 15.09
CA GLN A 159 11.36 -1.34 14.14
C GLN A 159 10.49 -1.90 13.01
N LYS A 160 9.63 -1.02 12.50
CA LYS A 160 8.68 -1.29 11.42
C LYS A 160 9.45 -1.50 10.12
N VAL A 161 9.17 -2.60 9.44
CA VAL A 161 9.66 -2.87 8.09
C VAL A 161 8.46 -3.22 7.21
N SER A 162 8.37 -2.72 5.98
CA SER A 162 7.35 -3.16 5.04
C SER A 162 7.97 -3.75 3.79
N TRP A 163 7.33 -4.79 3.25
CA TRP A 163 7.68 -5.34 1.95
C TRP A 163 6.40 -5.55 1.15
N SER A 164 6.42 -5.22 -0.13
CA SER A 164 5.25 -5.40 -0.98
C SER A 164 5.57 -6.14 -2.26
N THR A 165 4.56 -6.86 -2.76
CA THR A 165 4.59 -7.55 -4.05
C THR A 165 3.30 -7.25 -4.81
N VAL A 166 3.41 -7.19 -6.13
CA VAL A 166 2.32 -6.87 -7.05
C VAL A 166 2.28 -7.93 -8.14
N PHE A 167 1.09 -8.48 -8.35
CA PHE A 167 0.82 -9.47 -9.39
C PHE A 167 -0.14 -8.86 -10.41
N PRO A 168 0.22 -8.81 -11.70
CA PRO A 168 -0.71 -8.39 -12.73
C PRO A 168 -1.83 -9.42 -12.87
N LEU A 169 -3.08 -8.95 -12.99
CA LEU A 169 -4.25 -9.79 -13.22
C LEU A 169 -4.65 -9.72 -14.69
N LYS A 170 -4.93 -10.87 -15.30
CA LYS A 170 -5.50 -10.91 -16.65
C LYS A 170 -7.03 -10.78 -16.58
N LYS A 171 -7.62 -10.27 -17.66
CA LYS A 171 -9.07 -10.28 -17.84
C LYS A 171 -9.58 -11.73 -17.80
N ASP A 172 -10.72 -11.93 -17.15
CA ASP A 172 -11.41 -13.24 -17.05
C ASP A 172 -10.61 -14.32 -16.28
N GLN A 173 -9.61 -13.92 -15.49
CA GLN A 173 -8.86 -14.82 -14.63
C GLN A 173 -9.61 -15.09 -13.32
N ASP A 174 -10.21 -16.28 -13.21
CA ASP A 174 -10.92 -16.73 -11.99
C ASP A 174 -9.95 -17.40 -11.00
N ILE A 175 -8.95 -16.64 -10.55
CA ILE A 175 -8.01 -17.09 -9.51
C ILE A 175 -8.17 -16.16 -8.29
N PRO A 176 -8.42 -16.71 -7.08
CA PRO A 176 -8.40 -15.92 -5.87
C PRO A 176 -7.06 -15.18 -5.72
N PRO A 177 -7.05 -13.89 -5.35
CA PRO A 177 -5.83 -13.09 -5.21
C PRO A 177 -4.75 -13.76 -4.35
N GLU A 178 -5.14 -14.47 -3.29
CA GLU A 178 -4.27 -15.21 -2.39
C GLU A 178 -3.50 -16.34 -3.10
N GLY A 179 -4.05 -16.88 -4.19
CA GLY A 179 -3.37 -17.90 -4.99
C GLY A 179 -2.04 -17.42 -5.55
N PHE A 180 -1.93 -16.12 -5.87
CA PHE A 180 -0.70 -15.54 -6.38
C PHE A 180 0.45 -15.53 -5.36
N LEU A 181 0.16 -15.59 -4.05
CA LEU A 181 1.19 -15.68 -3.00
C LEU A 181 1.97 -17.00 -3.05
N HIS A 182 1.46 -18.03 -3.71
CA HIS A 182 2.19 -19.28 -3.89
C HIS A 182 3.19 -19.23 -5.05
N LEU A 183 3.17 -18.17 -5.87
CA LEU A 183 4.03 -18.07 -7.05
C LEU A 183 5.45 -17.65 -6.68
N PRO A 184 6.46 -18.36 -7.21
CA PRO A 184 7.85 -18.02 -6.92
C PRO A 184 8.17 -16.62 -7.46
N GLN A 185 8.82 -15.81 -6.63
CA GLN A 185 9.43 -14.55 -7.06
C GLN A 185 10.75 -14.83 -7.78
N LYS A 186 11.36 -13.79 -8.37
CA LYS A 186 12.71 -13.88 -8.99
C LYS A 186 13.76 -14.45 -8.03
N GLN A 187 13.60 -14.17 -6.74
CA GLN A 187 14.45 -14.64 -5.64
C GLN A 187 14.17 -16.10 -5.22
N LYS A 188 13.38 -16.86 -6.01
CA LYS A 188 13.09 -18.29 -5.83
C LYS A 188 12.40 -18.66 -4.50
N PHE A 189 11.59 -17.75 -3.95
CA PHE A 189 10.73 -18.02 -2.79
C PHE A 189 9.27 -17.66 -3.11
N SER A 190 8.33 -18.27 -2.40
CA SER A 190 6.90 -17.93 -2.50
C SER A 190 6.51 -16.91 -1.42
N PRO A 191 5.84 -15.78 -1.74
CA PRO A 191 5.44 -14.78 -0.75
C PRO A 191 4.54 -15.30 0.38
N PHE A 192 3.85 -16.42 0.16
CA PHE A 192 3.09 -17.13 1.19
C PHE A 192 3.91 -17.44 2.45
N LEU A 193 5.24 -17.59 2.34
CA LEU A 193 6.12 -17.81 3.49
C LEU A 193 6.02 -16.69 4.55
N PHE A 194 5.69 -15.46 4.16
CA PHE A 194 5.45 -14.35 5.09
C PHE A 194 4.15 -14.50 5.90
N LEU A 195 3.25 -15.41 5.51
CA LEU A 195 2.04 -15.73 6.27
C LEU A 195 2.27 -16.89 7.25
N GLU A 196 3.45 -17.48 7.28
CA GLU A 196 3.76 -18.53 8.24
C GLU A 196 4.12 -17.92 9.61
N ARG A 197 3.92 -18.70 10.69
CA ARG A 197 4.26 -18.29 12.06
C ARG A 197 5.74 -18.52 12.37
N THR A 198 6.60 -18.14 11.42
CA THR A 198 8.05 -18.32 11.45
C THR A 198 8.74 -16.97 11.28
N SER A 199 9.99 -16.87 11.72
CA SER A 199 10.84 -15.79 11.26
C SER A 199 11.34 -16.07 9.85
N LEU A 200 11.67 -15.02 9.10
CA LEU A 200 12.30 -15.11 7.79
C LEU A 200 13.63 -14.38 7.82
N ASN A 201 14.67 -15.02 7.29
CA ASN A 201 15.97 -14.40 7.09
C ASN A 201 16.05 -13.84 5.67
N VAL A 202 16.37 -12.56 5.55
CA VAL A 202 16.55 -11.86 4.29
C VAL A 202 18.00 -11.40 4.16
N THR A 203 18.62 -11.70 3.03
CA THR A 203 20.01 -11.30 2.73
C THR A 203 20.09 -10.62 1.36
N ASN A 204 21.17 -9.85 1.13
CA ASN A 204 21.41 -9.08 -0.09
C ASN A 204 20.23 -8.18 -0.49
N ALA A 205 19.58 -7.57 0.50
CA ALA A 205 18.46 -6.65 0.31
C ALA A 205 18.91 -5.19 0.46
N ALA A 206 18.02 -4.27 0.13
CA ALA A 206 18.20 -2.86 0.40
C ALA A 206 16.98 -2.31 1.16
N VAL A 207 17.16 -1.21 1.87
CA VAL A 207 16.09 -0.54 2.59
C VAL A 207 16.08 0.95 2.29
N SER A 208 14.89 1.54 2.32
CA SER A 208 14.68 2.97 2.18
C SER A 208 13.63 3.41 3.19
N GLY A 209 13.88 4.48 3.94
CA GLY A 209 12.97 4.98 4.96
C GLY A 209 13.72 5.62 6.11
N ASP A 210 13.04 5.74 7.25
CA ASP A 210 13.61 6.30 8.47
C ASP A 210 12.97 5.65 9.71
N GLU A 211 13.47 6.00 10.89
CA GLU A 211 13.00 5.42 12.16
C GLU A 211 11.55 5.79 12.52
N VAL A 212 11.03 6.89 11.97
CA VAL A 212 9.72 7.45 12.32
C VAL A 212 8.62 6.83 11.44
N GLY A 213 8.80 6.90 10.12
CA GLY A 213 7.90 6.34 9.11
C GLY A 213 8.08 4.84 8.90
N GLY A 214 9.20 4.28 9.37
CA GLY A 214 9.56 2.88 9.17
C GLY A 214 10.35 2.66 7.88
N TRP A 215 10.81 1.42 7.72
CA TRP A 215 11.69 1.03 6.62
C TRP A 215 10.95 0.26 5.54
N LYS A 216 11.19 0.56 4.28
CA LYS A 216 10.70 -0.25 3.15
C LYS A 216 11.82 -1.16 2.64
N LEU A 217 11.58 -2.47 2.73
CA LEU A 217 12.47 -3.50 2.21
C LEU A 217 12.32 -3.64 0.69
N SER A 218 13.44 -3.65 0.00
CA SER A 218 13.54 -3.89 -1.43
C SER A 218 14.39 -5.13 -1.69
N LEU A 219 13.82 -6.09 -2.42
CA LEU A 219 14.52 -7.30 -2.83
C LEU A 219 15.13 -7.10 -4.21
N THR A 220 16.44 -7.34 -4.32
CA THR A 220 17.19 -7.36 -5.57
C THR A 220 17.13 -8.75 -6.20
N ASP A 221 17.59 -8.90 -7.44
CA ASP A 221 17.70 -10.21 -8.08
C ASP A 221 18.69 -11.16 -7.35
N GLN A 222 19.57 -10.62 -6.49
CA GLN A 222 20.50 -11.39 -5.65
C GLN A 222 19.99 -11.64 -4.23
N SER A 223 18.85 -11.04 -3.87
CA SER A 223 18.26 -11.24 -2.54
C SER A 223 17.87 -12.69 -2.33
N THR A 224 18.04 -13.17 -1.10
CA THR A 224 17.57 -14.49 -0.69
C THR A 224 16.66 -14.35 0.51
N VAL A 225 15.54 -15.08 0.50
CA VAL A 225 14.58 -15.19 1.61
C VAL A 225 14.49 -16.65 2.02
N THR A 226 14.82 -16.95 3.28
CA THR A 226 14.79 -18.31 3.82
C THR A 226 13.96 -18.37 5.09
N VAL A 227 13.27 -19.50 5.27
CA VAL A 227 12.47 -19.76 6.48
C VAL A 227 13.41 -19.98 7.67
N GLY A 228 13.17 -19.22 8.73
CA GLY A 228 13.84 -19.32 10.01
C GLY A 228 13.11 -20.25 10.97
N LYS A 229 13.18 -19.94 12.27
CA LYS A 229 12.58 -20.77 13.32
C LYS A 229 11.10 -20.38 13.52
N PRO A 230 10.26 -21.28 14.05
CA PRO A 230 8.94 -20.90 14.57
C PRO A 230 9.07 -19.73 15.54
N PHE A 231 8.21 -18.73 15.38
CA PHE A 231 8.22 -17.52 16.19
C PHE A 231 6.97 -17.47 17.08
N ALA A 232 7.18 -17.33 18.39
CA ALA A 232 6.11 -17.34 19.38
C ALA A 232 6.00 -16.03 20.19
N GLN A 233 7.00 -15.16 20.14
CA GLN A 233 7.08 -13.96 21.00
C GLN A 233 6.30 -12.77 20.41
N TRP A 234 5.09 -12.98 19.89
CA TRP A 234 4.31 -11.94 19.23
C TRP A 234 3.94 -10.80 20.18
N ASP A 235 3.69 -11.10 21.46
CA ASP A 235 3.24 -10.14 22.47
C ASP A 235 4.15 -8.92 22.61
N ARG A 236 5.45 -9.07 22.35
CA ARG A 236 6.42 -7.97 22.42
C ARG A 236 6.19 -6.88 21.38
N TYR A 237 5.39 -7.16 20.36
CA TYR A 237 5.03 -6.21 19.31
C TYR A 237 3.58 -5.72 19.40
N LEU A 238 2.82 -6.20 20.38
CA LEU A 238 1.41 -5.88 20.56
C LEU A 238 1.19 -4.73 21.55
N GLN A 239 2.18 -3.86 21.70
CA GLN A 239 2.08 -2.63 22.48
C GLN A 239 1.92 -1.44 21.55
N TRP A 240 0.88 -0.64 21.79
CA TRP A 240 0.63 0.61 21.09
C TRP A 240 0.39 1.72 22.12
N SER A 241 1.01 2.87 21.90
CA SER A 241 0.86 4.06 22.76
C SER A 241 0.10 5.14 22.02
N ALA A 242 -1.18 5.30 22.37
CA ALA A 242 -2.03 6.36 21.86
C ALA A 242 -1.46 7.77 22.15
N PRO A 243 -0.91 8.07 23.35
CA PRO A 243 -0.27 9.37 23.60
C PRO A 243 0.92 9.65 22.66
N ALA A 244 1.78 8.67 22.43
CA ALA A 244 2.92 8.84 21.52
C ALA A 244 2.47 9.02 20.06
N ALA A 245 1.40 8.33 19.65
CA ALA A 245 0.79 8.51 18.33
C ALA A 245 0.18 9.91 18.16
N ALA A 246 -0.46 10.44 19.21
CA ALA A 246 -1.00 11.79 19.24
C ALA A 246 0.12 12.86 19.18
N GLU A 247 1.23 12.64 19.87
CA GLU A 247 2.39 13.55 19.82
C GLU A 247 3.01 13.58 18.42
N ARG A 248 3.17 12.43 17.76
CA ARG A 248 3.63 12.37 16.36
C ARG A 248 2.71 13.13 15.43
N LEU A 249 1.39 12.96 15.59
CA LEU A 249 0.40 13.70 14.81
C LEU A 249 0.50 15.21 15.03
N ALA A 250 0.62 15.64 16.29
CA ALA A 250 0.74 17.07 16.62
C ALA A 250 2.01 17.71 16.05
N LYS A 251 3.08 16.93 15.87
CA LYS A 251 4.35 17.38 15.26
C LYS A 251 4.36 17.25 13.73
N HIS A 252 3.40 16.55 13.13
CA HIS A 252 3.37 16.34 11.69
C HIS A 252 2.90 17.60 10.96
N ALA A 253 3.74 18.09 10.05
CA ALA A 253 3.39 19.19 9.15
C ALA A 253 2.99 18.63 7.79
N ALA A 254 1.69 18.43 7.59
CA ALA A 254 1.17 17.92 6.32
C ALA A 254 1.42 18.93 5.18
N GLY A 255 2.05 18.46 4.11
CA GLY A 255 2.17 19.19 2.86
C GLY A 255 0.93 18.98 1.97
N PRO A 256 0.67 19.88 1.01
CA PRO A 256 -0.49 19.79 0.10
C PRO A 256 -0.46 18.59 -0.86
N LEU A 257 0.60 17.77 -0.82
CA LEU A 257 0.82 16.61 -1.69
C LEU A 257 0.82 15.29 -0.95
N ASP A 258 0.77 15.36 0.38
CA ASP A 258 0.80 14.20 1.25
C ASP A 258 -0.52 13.46 1.12
N LEU A 259 -0.43 12.14 0.97
CA LEU A 259 -1.62 11.27 0.96
C LEU A 259 -1.95 10.80 2.36
N ASP A 260 -3.24 10.58 2.62
CA ASP A 260 -3.76 9.66 3.64
C ASP A 260 -2.87 8.41 3.85
N THR A 261 -2.41 7.79 2.77
CA THR A 261 -1.62 6.54 2.83
C THR A 261 -0.16 6.76 3.20
N GLU A 262 0.33 7.99 3.12
CA GLU A 262 1.69 8.39 3.51
C GLU A 262 1.75 8.73 5.01
N LEU A 263 0.61 9.05 5.63
CA LEU A 263 0.48 9.28 7.07
C LEU A 263 -0.35 8.17 7.74
N GLN A 264 0.33 7.08 8.09
CA GLN A 264 -0.23 5.87 8.68
C GLN A 264 0.39 5.57 10.04
N GLU A 265 -0.44 5.14 11.01
CA GLU A 265 0.01 4.61 12.29
C GLU A 265 -0.36 3.13 12.40
N GLU A 266 0.55 2.31 12.92
CA GLU A 266 0.22 0.93 13.25
C GLU A 266 -0.34 0.90 14.67
N VAL A 267 -1.58 0.44 14.81
CA VAL A 267 -2.31 0.44 16.07
C VAL A 267 -2.56 -0.98 16.54
N VAL A 268 -2.59 -1.16 17.87
CA VAL A 268 -2.98 -2.41 18.51
C VAL A 268 -4.11 -2.10 19.47
N ILE A 269 -5.26 -2.72 19.23
CA ILE A 269 -6.48 -2.48 19.97
C ILE A 269 -6.78 -3.72 20.81
N ARG A 270 -7.09 -3.50 22.09
CA ARG A 270 -7.46 -4.54 23.06
C ARG A 270 -8.81 -4.17 23.66
N ASP A 271 -9.49 -5.16 24.24
CA ASP A 271 -10.76 -4.97 24.97
C ASP A 271 -11.76 -4.15 24.15
N TYR A 272 -11.90 -4.50 22.88
CA TYR A 272 -12.73 -3.77 21.94
C TYR A 272 -14.02 -4.52 21.62
N ASP A 273 -15.04 -3.75 21.24
CA ASP A 273 -16.29 -4.26 20.71
C ASP A 273 -16.46 -3.84 19.24
N ILE A 274 -17.22 -4.65 18.50
CA ILE A 274 -17.56 -4.39 17.10
C ILE A 274 -19.05 -4.11 17.01
N GLY A 275 -19.40 -2.91 16.57
CA GLY A 275 -20.77 -2.47 16.32
C GLY A 275 -21.41 -3.18 15.13
N LYS A 276 -22.68 -2.85 14.89
CA LYS A 276 -23.40 -3.33 13.70
C LYS A 276 -22.81 -2.70 12.43
N PRO A 277 -22.80 -3.42 11.30
CA PRO A 277 -22.40 -2.83 10.02
C PRO A 277 -23.35 -1.70 9.62
N GLY A 278 -22.78 -0.61 9.12
CA GLY A 278 -23.47 0.50 8.48
C GLY A 278 -22.88 0.81 7.11
N ASP A 279 -23.51 1.75 6.40
CA ASP A 279 -23.02 2.22 5.10
C ASP A 279 -21.76 3.09 5.27
N GLY A 280 -20.81 2.92 4.36
CA GLY A 280 -19.60 3.74 4.29
C GLY A 280 -19.74 4.98 3.41
N ASP A 281 -18.64 5.73 3.32
CA ASP A 281 -18.59 7.00 2.58
C ASP A 281 -18.63 6.81 1.06
N GLU A 282 -18.11 5.69 0.56
CA GLU A 282 -18.13 5.36 -0.86
C GLU A 282 -19.16 4.25 -1.16
N PRO A 283 -19.75 4.23 -2.37
CA PRO A 283 -20.71 3.20 -2.76
C PRO A 283 -20.21 1.77 -2.51
N GLY A 284 -21.03 0.97 -1.81
CA GLY A 284 -20.74 -0.43 -1.49
C GLY A 284 -19.75 -0.66 -0.36
N GLN A 285 -19.21 0.40 0.26
CA GLN A 285 -18.43 0.26 1.48
C GLN A 285 -19.32 -0.10 2.67
N THR A 286 -18.79 -0.94 3.55
CA THR A 286 -19.39 -1.26 4.85
C THR A 286 -18.49 -0.74 5.96
N VAL A 287 -19.06 -0.08 6.96
CA VAL A 287 -18.33 0.42 8.12
C VAL A 287 -18.78 -0.33 9.36
N TYR A 288 -17.81 -0.81 10.13
CA TYR A 288 -18.01 -1.35 11.47
C TYR A 288 -17.45 -0.36 12.50
N GLU A 289 -18.29 0.13 13.42
CA GLU A 289 -17.81 0.90 14.57
C GLU A 289 -17.00 -0.02 15.49
N LEU A 290 -15.76 0.36 15.80
CA LEU A 290 -14.92 -0.32 16.77
C LEU A 290 -14.77 0.57 17.99
N THR A 291 -15.10 0.06 19.18
CA THR A 291 -14.98 0.81 20.43
C THR A 291 -14.02 0.11 21.37
N ALA A 292 -13.00 0.82 21.86
CA ALA A 292 -12.04 0.33 22.84
C ALA A 292 -11.87 1.38 23.96
N GLY A 293 -12.58 1.19 25.07
CA GLY A 293 -12.71 2.20 26.11
C GLY A 293 -13.30 3.51 25.55
N ARG A 294 -12.50 4.58 25.52
CA ARG A 294 -12.90 5.90 24.96
C ARG A 294 -12.58 6.05 23.47
N LEU A 295 -11.79 5.14 22.90
CA LEU A 295 -11.40 5.18 21.50
C LEU A 295 -12.54 4.64 20.64
N LYS A 296 -12.94 5.41 19.62
CA LYS A 296 -13.90 4.99 18.59
C LYS A 296 -13.23 5.01 17.24
N LEU A 297 -13.29 3.91 16.49
CA LEU A 297 -12.65 3.74 15.19
C LEU A 297 -13.67 3.20 14.16
N HIS A 298 -13.38 3.34 12.87
CA HIS A 298 -14.24 2.86 11.78
C HIS A 298 -13.50 1.82 10.95
N ALA A 299 -13.73 0.54 11.19
CA ALA A 299 -13.23 -0.49 10.28
C ALA A 299 -14.01 -0.45 8.96
N VAL A 300 -13.38 0.08 7.91
CA VAL A 300 -13.97 0.19 6.57
C VAL A 300 -13.62 -1.04 5.75
N VAL A 301 -14.66 -1.71 5.26
CA VAL A 301 -14.58 -2.83 4.35
C VAL A 301 -14.99 -2.36 2.96
N GLY A 302 -14.08 -2.50 2.00
CA GLY A 302 -14.33 -2.12 0.60
C GLY A 302 -15.40 -2.98 -0.07
N ALA A 303 -16.04 -2.44 -1.11
CA ALA A 303 -17.05 -3.13 -1.92
C ALA A 303 -16.47 -4.26 -2.80
N ASN A 304 -15.18 -4.16 -3.10
CA ASN A 304 -14.46 -5.03 -4.02
C ASN A 304 -14.13 -6.40 -3.39
N PRO A 305 -13.62 -7.37 -4.19
CA PRO A 305 -13.26 -8.70 -3.71
C PRO A 305 -12.34 -8.73 -2.48
N GLU A 306 -11.48 -7.72 -2.28
CA GLU A 306 -10.63 -7.66 -1.08
C GLU A 306 -11.42 -7.60 0.24
N GLY A 307 -12.63 -7.04 0.23
CA GLY A 307 -13.46 -6.87 1.42
C GLY A 307 -14.26 -8.11 1.83
N LYS A 308 -14.41 -9.11 0.96
CA LYS A 308 -15.28 -10.29 1.21
C LYS A 308 -14.82 -11.09 2.44
N ALA A 309 -13.55 -11.50 2.45
CA ALA A 309 -12.96 -12.27 3.56
C ALA A 309 -13.01 -11.46 4.85
N LEU A 310 -12.72 -10.16 4.75
CA LEU A 310 -12.69 -9.28 5.90
C LEU A 310 -14.06 -9.08 6.53
N ARG A 311 -15.12 -8.90 5.72
CA ARG A 311 -16.50 -8.81 6.19
C ARG A 311 -16.91 -10.06 6.97
N ALA A 312 -16.59 -11.24 6.44
CA ALA A 312 -16.91 -12.50 7.08
C ALA A 312 -16.21 -12.62 8.45
N ALA A 313 -14.91 -12.31 8.50
CA ALA A 313 -14.15 -12.35 9.75
C ALA A 313 -14.67 -11.35 10.79
N PHE A 314 -15.07 -10.14 10.38
CA PHE A 314 -15.67 -9.17 11.30
C PHE A 314 -17.00 -9.66 11.88
N GLU A 315 -17.86 -10.27 11.07
CA GLU A 315 -19.10 -10.87 11.55
C GLU A 315 -18.84 -12.04 12.52
N GLU A 316 -17.82 -12.85 12.28
CA GLU A 316 -17.42 -13.93 13.19
C GLU A 316 -16.94 -13.39 14.54
N VAL A 317 -16.01 -12.42 14.54
CA VAL A 317 -15.51 -11.79 15.77
C VAL A 317 -16.64 -11.10 16.53
N ARG A 318 -17.51 -10.37 15.83
CA ARG A 318 -18.67 -9.68 16.42
C ARG A 318 -19.67 -10.63 17.09
N LYS A 319 -19.86 -11.82 16.52
CA LYS A 319 -20.81 -12.83 17.05
C LYS A 319 -20.18 -13.76 18.09
N ALA A 320 -18.85 -13.75 18.22
CA ALA A 320 -18.14 -14.57 19.18
C ALA A 320 -18.56 -14.20 20.61
N LYS A 321 -18.75 -15.21 21.46
CA LYS A 321 -19.06 -15.04 22.89
C LYS A 321 -17.81 -15.08 23.78
N VAL A 322 -16.64 -14.93 23.18
CA VAL A 322 -15.33 -14.95 23.87
C VAL A 322 -14.70 -13.57 23.80
N PRO A 323 -13.79 -13.22 24.73
CA PRO A 323 -13.03 -11.97 24.65
C PRO A 323 -12.33 -11.82 23.30
N ASN A 324 -12.41 -10.62 22.71
CA ASN A 324 -11.79 -10.37 21.43
C ASN A 324 -10.25 -10.40 21.54
N PRO A 325 -9.55 -11.16 20.68
CA PRO A 325 -8.09 -11.17 20.67
C PRO A 325 -7.56 -9.79 20.26
N PRO A 326 -6.33 -9.39 20.70
CA PRO A 326 -5.72 -8.14 20.26
C PRO A 326 -5.77 -7.98 18.73
N LEU A 327 -6.23 -6.81 18.29
CA LEU A 327 -6.38 -6.46 16.89
C LEU A 327 -5.28 -5.50 16.47
N PHE A 328 -4.40 -5.96 15.60
CA PHE A 328 -3.44 -5.12 14.91
C PHE A 328 -4.05 -4.57 13.64
N GLY A 329 -3.79 -3.30 13.35
CA GLY A 329 -4.01 -2.75 12.03
C GLY A 329 -3.31 -1.42 11.79
N VAL A 330 -3.66 -0.76 10.70
CA VAL A 330 -3.10 0.55 10.35
C VAL A 330 -4.22 1.60 10.30
N MET A 331 -3.97 2.73 10.94
CA MET A 331 -4.84 3.88 11.07
C MET A 331 -4.31 5.04 10.20
N HIS A 332 -5.17 5.62 9.38
CA HIS A 332 -4.85 6.82 8.59
C HIS A 332 -5.26 8.09 9.36
N TYR A 333 -4.38 9.10 9.37
CA TYR A 333 -4.58 10.29 10.18
C TYR A 333 -5.48 11.37 9.53
N GLU A 334 -5.38 11.60 8.21
CA GLU A 334 -6.06 12.72 7.51
C GLU A 334 -7.60 12.55 7.44
N ARG A 335 -8.13 11.32 7.46
CA ARG A 335 -9.59 11.14 7.33
C ARG A 335 -10.41 11.50 8.56
N CYS A 336 -9.81 11.72 9.74
CA CYS A 336 -10.52 11.81 11.03
C CYS A 336 -11.55 10.66 11.25
N ARG A 337 -11.43 9.59 10.45
CA ARG A 337 -12.33 8.46 10.26
C ARG A 337 -11.40 7.29 10.05
N LEU A 338 -11.28 6.50 11.09
CA LEU A 338 -10.10 5.69 11.33
C LEU A 338 -10.21 4.38 10.56
N VAL A 339 -9.84 4.40 9.28
CA VAL A 339 -9.86 3.22 8.40
C VAL A 339 -8.79 2.24 8.87
N LEU A 340 -9.19 1.05 9.30
CA LEU A 340 -8.27 0.01 9.80
C LEU A 340 -8.01 -1.04 8.72
N GLN A 341 -6.89 -0.92 7.98
CA GLN A 341 -6.38 -1.96 7.07
C GLN A 341 -4.83 -1.91 7.03
N PRO A 342 -4.10 -3.01 7.32
CA PRO A 342 -4.56 -4.39 7.38
C PRO A 342 -5.20 -4.71 8.73
N LEU A 343 -5.76 -5.90 8.85
CA LEU A 343 -6.31 -6.39 10.10
C LEU A 343 -5.76 -7.78 10.40
N THR A 344 -5.21 -7.94 11.60
CA THR A 344 -4.68 -9.21 12.07
C THR A 344 -5.05 -9.37 13.53
N THR A 345 -5.68 -10.49 13.87
CA THR A 345 -6.01 -10.84 15.25
C THR A 345 -4.89 -11.70 15.83
N PHE A 346 -4.64 -11.57 17.13
CA PHE A 346 -3.58 -12.32 17.82
C PHE A 346 -4.14 -13.21 18.93
N ALA A 347 -4.38 -14.48 18.62
CA ALA A 347 -4.76 -15.50 19.61
C ALA A 347 -3.59 -16.50 19.80
N GLY A 348 -2.49 -16.02 20.38
CA GLY A 348 -1.22 -16.77 20.49
C GLY A 348 -0.33 -16.73 19.23
N GLY A 349 -0.80 -16.08 18.17
CA GLY A 349 -0.07 -15.82 16.93
C GLY A 349 -0.99 -15.10 15.93
N PRO A 350 -0.44 -14.60 14.82
CA PRO A 350 -1.23 -13.87 13.83
C PRO A 350 -2.25 -14.78 13.16
N ASP A 351 -3.49 -14.29 13.05
CA ASP A 351 -4.51 -14.72 12.11
C ASP A 351 -4.84 -13.54 11.18
N TYR A 352 -4.40 -13.65 9.93
CA TYR A 352 -4.49 -12.58 8.94
C TYR A 352 -5.89 -12.51 8.34
N ILE A 353 -6.84 -11.91 9.06
CA ILE A 353 -8.26 -11.90 8.68
C ILE A 353 -8.59 -11.17 7.36
N THR A 354 -7.61 -10.50 6.76
CA THR A 354 -7.70 -9.89 5.42
C THR A 354 -7.48 -10.92 4.28
N ILE A 355 -6.84 -12.05 4.59
CA ILE A 355 -6.50 -13.12 3.65
C ILE A 355 -7.59 -14.19 3.70
N SER A 356 -8.13 -14.55 2.54
CA SER A 356 -9.12 -15.62 2.43
C SER A 356 -8.55 -16.96 2.89
N LYS A 357 -9.35 -17.71 3.66
CA LYS A 357 -9.07 -19.10 4.06
C LYS A 357 -9.56 -20.12 3.00
N GLU A 358 -10.16 -19.64 1.90
CA GLU A 358 -10.59 -20.50 0.79
C GLU A 358 -9.37 -21.25 0.23
N ASN A 359 -9.51 -22.57 0.06
CA ASN A 359 -8.41 -23.42 -0.40
C ASN A 359 -7.98 -23.01 -1.81
N VAL A 360 -6.72 -22.57 -1.94
CA VAL A 360 -6.10 -22.35 -3.24
C VAL A 360 -5.77 -23.71 -3.87
N ASN A 361 -6.49 -24.08 -4.93
CA ASN A 361 -6.13 -25.25 -5.72
C ASN A 361 -4.86 -24.96 -6.54
N LYS A 362 -3.71 -25.43 -6.05
CA LYS A 362 -2.40 -25.25 -6.70
C LYS A 362 -2.35 -25.80 -8.13
N ALA A 363 -3.08 -26.88 -8.42
CA ALA A 363 -3.14 -27.45 -9.77
C ALA A 363 -3.92 -26.54 -10.73
N ALA A 364 -5.02 -25.95 -10.26
CA ALA A 364 -5.78 -24.95 -11.03
C ALA A 364 -4.96 -23.67 -11.27
N LEU A 365 -4.21 -23.22 -10.26
CA LEU A 365 -3.30 -22.08 -10.35
C LEU A 365 -2.23 -22.29 -11.44
N LEU A 366 -1.54 -23.44 -11.42
CA LEU A 366 -0.53 -23.78 -12.42
C LEU A 366 -1.13 -23.89 -13.83
N LYS A 367 -2.31 -24.51 -13.96
CA LYS A 367 -3.01 -24.65 -15.26
C LYS A 367 -3.43 -23.29 -15.84
N ALA A 368 -3.92 -22.38 -15.01
CA ALA A 368 -4.29 -21.03 -15.42
C ALA A 368 -3.07 -20.13 -15.71
N MET A 369 -1.90 -20.51 -15.20
CA MET A 369 -0.62 -19.86 -15.45
C MET A 369 0.17 -20.43 -16.61
N ASN A 370 -0.38 -21.37 -17.40
CA ASN A 370 0.24 -21.77 -18.66
C ASN A 370 0.45 -20.52 -19.53
N PHE A 371 1.69 -20.03 -19.51
CA PHE A 371 2.24 -19.13 -20.50
C PHE A 371 2.32 -19.95 -21.77
N THR A 372 1.25 -19.97 -22.57
CA THR A 372 1.43 -20.18 -24.01
C THR A 372 2.35 -19.07 -24.47
N SER A 373 3.61 -19.44 -24.66
CA SER A 373 4.64 -18.71 -25.38
C SER A 373 4.19 -18.36 -26.78
#